data_AF-E3K1H0-F1
#
_entry.id   AF-E3K1H0-F1
#
_cell.length_a   1.000
_cell.length_b   1.000
_cell.length_c   1.000
_cell.angle_alpha   90.00
_cell.angle_beta   90.00
_cell.angle_gamma   90.00
#
_symmetry.space_group_name_H-M   'P 1'
#
loop_
_entity.id
_entity.type
_entity.pdbx_description
1 polymer ?
#
loop_
_entity_poly.entity_id
_entity_poly.type
_entity_poly.pdbx_seq_one_letter_code
_entity_poly.pdbx_strand_id
1 'polypeptide(L)'
;MPCPHKRTTSTQDHKPGDENNPNSSQAASGIVPARRLTDEEELKRAQKIAENAVSSSYQSYHIPKLSNQKDKYGRRMIAYTCKINLLKHASICQRKEKESKENRQLADHGFTASGKIHPKEVPQLCAIWCAQAARPFSALTDASHKAILHQTVVKNLLTPRGVSNDIHMLYLAIQNNYHNVLNTHNGAMYLGVN
;
A
#
# COMPACT_ATOMS: atom_id res chain seq x y z
N MET A 1 -19.14 -0.29 40.05
CA MET A 1 -18.30 -0.47 41.25
C MET A 1 -17.02 0.33 41.10
N PRO A 2 -16.94 1.50 41.74
CA PRO A 2 -15.69 2.26 41.93
C PRO A 2 -15.22 2.15 43.39
N CYS A 3 -13.90 2.17 43.64
CA CYS A 3 -13.26 2.56 44.92
C CYS A 3 -11.73 2.25 44.85
N PRO A 4 -10.85 2.84 45.69
CA PRO A 4 -10.56 4.28 45.83
C PRO A 4 -9.05 4.56 46.02
N HIS A 5 -8.67 5.84 46.12
CA HIS A 5 -7.36 6.32 46.56
C HIS A 5 -6.90 5.73 47.91
N LYS A 6 -5.58 5.53 48.07
CA LYS A 6 -4.90 5.74 49.36
C LYS A 6 -3.55 6.42 49.18
N ARG A 7 -3.48 7.65 49.69
CA ARG A 7 -2.27 8.41 50.02
C ARG A 7 -1.87 8.02 51.44
N THR A 8 -0.59 7.74 51.67
CA THR A 8 0.02 7.73 53.00
C THR A 8 1.30 8.54 52.96
N THR A 9 1.36 9.52 53.86
CA THR A 9 2.50 10.37 54.23
C THR A 9 2.87 10.05 55.67
N SER A 10 4.18 10.06 55.99
CA SER A 10 4.82 10.37 57.28
C SER A 10 6.04 9.45 57.48
N THR A 11 7.24 9.80 57.96
CA THR A 11 8.01 11.03 58.27
C THR A 11 9.38 10.50 58.71
N GLN A 12 10.51 11.12 58.34
CA GLN A 12 11.68 11.23 59.22
C GLN A 12 12.67 12.31 58.73
N ASP A 13 13.30 12.92 59.72
CA ASP A 13 13.93 14.25 59.84
C ASP A 13 15.39 14.42 59.34
N HIS A 14 15.75 15.69 59.04
CA HIS A 14 17.02 16.44 59.27
C HIS A 14 18.39 15.83 58.84
N LYS A 15 19.41 16.51 58.25
CA LYS A 15 19.78 17.88 57.79
C LYS A 15 21.13 17.73 56.98
N PRO A 16 21.85 18.80 56.63
CA PRO A 16 22.13 19.35 55.28
C PRO A 16 23.46 18.87 54.62
N GLY A 17 23.59 19.06 53.30
CA GLY A 17 24.87 18.94 52.60
C GLY A 17 24.70 19.04 51.09
N ASP A 18 25.50 19.93 50.49
CA ASP A 18 25.62 20.29 49.08
C ASP A 18 25.28 19.21 48.03
N GLU A 19 24.50 19.58 46.99
CA GLU A 19 25.04 19.88 45.65
C GLU A 19 23.89 20.25 44.67
N ASN A 20 23.91 21.52 44.24
CA ASN A 20 23.27 22.21 43.12
C ASN A 20 22.00 21.65 42.41
N ASN A 21 20.91 22.41 42.59
CA ASN A 21 19.74 22.49 41.69
C ASN A 21 20.09 23.33 40.43
N PRO A 22 19.35 23.20 39.31
CA PRO A 22 19.73 23.72 38.01
C PRO A 22 19.21 25.14 37.75
N ASN A 23 19.81 25.70 36.69
CA ASN A 23 19.25 26.63 35.73
C ASN A 23 19.60 28.13 35.87
N SER A 24 19.88 28.67 34.69
CA SER A 24 19.98 30.08 34.29
C SER A 24 21.27 30.83 34.67
N SER A 25 22.16 30.98 33.70
CA SER A 25 22.24 32.21 32.89
C SER A 25 23.44 32.16 31.94
N GLN A 26 23.15 32.23 30.64
CA GLN A 26 23.82 33.05 29.63
C GLN A 26 25.33 33.36 29.85
N ALA A 27 26.19 32.65 29.13
CA ALA A 27 27.49 33.18 28.73
C ALA A 27 27.92 32.60 27.37
N ALA A 28 27.90 33.49 26.37
CA ALA A 28 28.65 33.48 25.11
C ALA A 28 29.37 32.18 24.71
N SER A 29 28.79 31.42 23.77
CA SER A 29 29.64 30.82 22.73
C SER A 29 29.52 31.70 21.51
N GLY A 30 30.59 32.45 21.27
CA GLY A 30 30.71 33.32 20.11
C GLY A 30 30.35 32.56 18.84
N ILE A 31 29.88 33.33 17.86
CA ILE A 31 29.76 32.90 16.48
C ILE A 31 31.17 32.48 16.03
N VAL A 32 31.51 31.21 16.26
CA VAL A 32 32.64 30.57 15.62
C VAL A 32 32.26 30.59 14.14
N PRO A 33 33.02 31.25 13.25
CA PRO A 33 32.80 31.09 11.83
C PRO A 33 32.86 29.59 11.59
N ALA A 34 31.76 28.97 11.14
CA ALA A 34 31.70 27.53 10.92
C ALA A 34 32.99 27.12 10.21
N ARG A 35 33.87 26.42 10.94
CA ARG A 35 35.22 26.10 10.48
C ARG A 35 35.05 25.48 9.11
N ARG A 36 35.56 26.14 8.07
CA ARG A 36 35.43 25.62 6.70
C ARG A 36 36.13 24.28 6.70
N LEU A 37 35.34 23.21 6.63
CA LEU A 37 35.87 21.86 6.59
C LEU A 37 36.68 21.72 5.30
N THR A 38 37.86 21.13 5.43
CA THR A 38 38.66 20.73 4.28
C THR A 38 37.96 19.61 3.51
N ASP A 39 38.26 19.47 2.21
CA ASP A 39 37.67 18.43 1.33
C ASP A 39 37.75 17.02 1.98
N GLU A 40 38.85 16.74 2.70
CA GLU A 40 39.08 15.48 3.41
C GLU A 40 38.18 15.31 4.65
N GLU A 41 37.96 16.39 5.40
CA GLU A 41 37.08 16.40 6.57
C GLU A 41 35.60 16.24 6.15
N GLU A 42 35.19 16.85 5.03
CA GLU A 42 33.86 16.67 4.46
C GLU A 42 33.66 15.23 3.95
N LEU A 43 34.67 14.65 3.30
CA LEU A 43 34.63 13.27 2.84
C LEU A 43 34.45 12.30 4.03
N LYS A 44 35.24 12.46 5.09
CA LYS A 44 35.11 11.63 6.31
C LYS A 44 33.73 11.74 6.94
N ARG A 45 33.15 12.94 6.95
CA ARG A 45 31.77 13.15 7.42
C ARG A 45 30.75 12.41 6.57
N ALA A 46 30.87 12.50 5.24
CA ALA A 46 29.98 11.82 4.30
C ALA A 46 30.07 10.30 4.40
N GLN A 47 31.28 9.75 4.56
CA GLN A 47 31.50 8.32 4.78
C GLN A 47 30.88 7.86 6.10
N LYS A 48 31.08 8.61 7.19
CA LYS A 48 30.44 8.32 8.48
C LYS A 48 28.91 8.32 8.39
N ILE A 49 28.32 9.23 7.61
CA ILE A 49 26.86 9.27 7.38
C ILE A 49 26.40 8.04 6.58
N ALA A 50 27.16 7.65 5.55
CA ALA A 50 26.85 6.47 4.74
C ALA A 50 26.99 5.16 5.54
N GLU A 51 28.01 5.06 6.40
CA GLU A 51 28.25 3.91 7.29
C GLU A 51 27.18 3.79 8.37
N ASN A 52 26.81 4.90 9.00
CA ASN A 52 25.75 4.92 10.00
C ASN A 52 24.36 4.59 9.43
N ALA A 53 24.21 4.61 8.10
CA ALA A 53 23.01 4.20 7.34
C ALA A 53 21.69 4.68 7.95
N VAL A 54 21.66 5.92 8.47
CA VAL A 54 20.52 6.50 9.21
C VAL A 54 19.25 6.56 8.34
N SER A 55 19.39 6.47 7.01
CA SER A 55 18.29 6.33 6.05
C SER A 55 18.56 5.14 5.13
N SER A 56 17.52 4.35 4.87
CA SER A 56 17.51 3.23 3.90
C SER A 56 17.95 3.65 2.50
N SER A 57 17.81 4.93 2.16
CA SER A 57 18.27 5.49 0.87
C SER A 57 19.77 5.30 0.65
N TYR A 58 20.61 5.47 1.68
CA TYR A 58 22.08 5.37 1.57
C TYR A 58 22.57 3.95 1.29
N GLN A 59 21.78 2.92 1.61
CA GLN A 59 22.13 1.52 1.30
C GLN A 59 22.26 1.28 -0.22
N SER A 60 21.54 2.06 -1.02
CA SER A 60 21.53 1.98 -2.48
C SER A 60 22.74 2.66 -3.15
N TYR A 61 23.61 3.32 -2.39
CA TYR A 61 24.81 4.00 -2.89
C TYR A 61 26.08 3.28 -2.43
N HIS A 62 27.15 3.42 -3.21
CA HIS A 62 28.50 3.04 -2.81
C HIS A 62 29.09 4.06 -1.84
N ILE A 63 30.23 3.70 -1.24
CA ILE A 63 30.98 4.59 -0.34
C ILE A 63 31.29 5.92 -1.06
N PRO A 64 30.95 7.07 -0.46
CA PRO A 64 31.18 8.37 -1.06
C PRO A 64 32.67 8.61 -1.32
N LYS A 65 32.98 9.26 -2.46
CA LYS A 65 34.35 9.58 -2.88
C LYS A 65 34.45 11.03 -3.31
N LEU A 66 35.65 11.61 -3.25
CA LEU A 66 35.90 12.92 -3.85
C LEU A 66 35.80 12.82 -5.37
N SER A 67 35.01 13.73 -5.95
CA SER A 67 34.88 13.94 -7.38
C SER A 67 36.04 14.79 -7.89
N ASN A 68 36.35 14.64 -9.18
CA ASN A 68 37.24 15.54 -9.89
C ASN A 68 36.58 16.91 -10.17
N GLN A 69 35.25 17.01 -10.02
CA GLN A 69 34.51 18.26 -10.18
C GLN A 69 34.66 19.16 -8.95
N LYS A 70 34.82 20.46 -9.20
CA LYS A 70 34.93 21.51 -8.18
C LYS A 70 33.66 22.34 -8.11
N ASP A 71 33.30 22.78 -6.91
CA ASP A 71 32.21 23.73 -6.69
C ASP A 71 32.61 25.15 -7.16
N LYS A 72 31.67 26.10 -7.08
CA LYS A 72 31.91 27.52 -7.40
C LYS A 72 32.97 28.20 -6.52
N TYR A 73 33.44 27.53 -5.47
CA TYR A 73 34.46 27.98 -4.54
C TYR A 73 35.77 27.19 -4.70
N GLY A 74 35.89 26.34 -5.72
CA GLY A 74 37.10 25.57 -6.03
C GLY A 74 37.30 24.29 -5.21
N ARG A 75 36.33 23.88 -4.38
CA ARG A 75 36.40 22.68 -3.52
C ARG A 75 35.89 21.44 -4.23
N ARG A 76 36.51 20.27 -4.00
CA ARG A 76 36.07 19.03 -4.65
C ARG A 76 34.71 18.58 -4.13
N MET A 77 33.81 18.27 -5.04
CA MET A 77 32.47 17.76 -4.70
C MET A 77 32.53 16.31 -4.22
N ILE A 78 31.61 15.91 -3.36
CA ILE A 78 31.46 14.50 -2.95
C ILE A 78 30.53 13.78 -3.93
N ALA A 79 31.03 12.71 -4.55
CA ALA A 79 30.27 11.85 -5.45
C ALA A 79 29.66 10.66 -4.69
N TYR A 80 28.34 10.53 -4.80
CA TYR A 80 27.58 9.37 -4.35
C TYR A 80 27.21 8.51 -5.56
N THR A 81 27.97 7.45 -5.82
CA THR A 81 27.67 6.56 -6.93
C THR A 81 26.60 5.56 -6.53
N CYS A 82 25.55 5.45 -7.34
CA CYS A 82 24.45 4.53 -7.08
C CYS A 82 24.88 3.08 -7.39
N LYS A 83 24.57 2.13 -6.51
CA LYS A 83 24.81 0.68 -6.72
C LYS A 83 23.87 0.09 -7.76
N ILE A 84 22.69 0.68 -7.89
CA ILE A 84 21.67 0.23 -8.83
C ILE A 84 21.85 0.97 -10.15
N ASN A 85 21.90 0.23 -11.25
CA ASN A 85 21.87 0.79 -12.60
C ASN A 85 20.66 1.73 -12.69
N LEU A 86 20.91 3.01 -13.01
CA LEU A 86 19.89 4.07 -13.00
C LEU A 86 18.69 3.70 -13.90
N LEU A 87 18.94 2.95 -14.99
CA LEU A 87 17.90 2.40 -15.88
C LEU A 87 17.03 1.33 -15.20
N LYS A 88 17.63 0.49 -14.33
CA LYS A 88 16.91 -0.51 -13.54
C LYS A 88 16.07 0.15 -12.44
N HIS A 89 16.57 1.22 -11.82
CA HIS A 89 15.78 1.97 -10.85
C HIS A 89 14.61 2.69 -11.52
N ALA A 90 14.83 3.37 -12.65
CA ALA A 90 13.79 4.03 -13.41
C ALA A 90 12.68 3.05 -13.85
N SER A 91 13.05 1.86 -14.32
CA SER A 91 12.07 0.82 -14.68
C SER A 91 11.33 0.25 -13.46
N ILE A 92 11.99 0.08 -12.30
CA ILE A 92 11.32 -0.33 -11.05
C ILE A 92 10.34 0.76 -10.57
N CYS A 93 10.71 2.04 -10.66
CA CYS A 93 9.81 3.15 -10.32
C CYS A 93 8.60 3.20 -11.25
N GLN A 94 8.80 3.07 -12.56
CA GLN A 94 7.70 3.01 -13.53
C GLN A 94 6.79 1.80 -13.29
N ARG A 95 7.35 0.64 -12.93
CA ARG A 95 6.55 -0.54 -12.56
C ARG A 95 5.69 -0.26 -11.33
N LYS A 96 6.26 0.30 -10.27
CA LYS A 96 5.51 0.65 -9.05
C LYS A 96 4.43 1.72 -9.31
N GLU A 97 4.68 2.63 -10.23
CA GLU A 97 3.69 3.63 -10.67
C GLU A 97 2.54 2.99 -11.46
N LYS A 98 2.84 2.01 -12.32
CA LYS A 98 1.80 1.24 -13.01
C LYS A 98 0.97 0.42 -12.02
N GLU A 99 1.63 -0.29 -11.09
CA GLU A 99 0.95 -1.05 -10.03
C GLU A 99 0.05 -0.15 -9.17
N SER A 100 0.48 1.07 -8.82
CA SER A 100 -0.36 2.00 -8.05
C SER A 100 -1.55 2.54 -8.86
N LYS A 101 -1.38 2.75 -10.17
CA LYS A 101 -2.45 3.16 -11.09
C LYS A 101 -3.46 2.03 -11.35
N GLU A 102 -3.00 0.79 -11.52
CA GLU A 102 -3.86 -0.39 -11.66
C GLU A 102 -4.70 -0.62 -10.40
N ASN A 103 -4.09 -0.49 -9.21
CA ASN A 103 -4.81 -0.57 -7.94
C ASN A 103 -5.85 0.56 -7.77
N ARG A 104 -5.56 1.76 -8.29
CA ARG A 104 -6.53 2.87 -8.32
C ARG A 104 -7.69 2.59 -9.28
N GLN A 105 -7.41 1.99 -10.44
CA GLN A 105 -8.42 1.61 -11.42
C GLN A 105 -9.37 0.52 -10.87
N LEU A 106 -8.87 -0.40 -10.04
CA LEU A 106 -9.72 -1.37 -9.33
C LEU A 106 -10.60 -0.71 -8.26
N ALA A 107 -10.06 0.27 -7.52
CA ALA A 107 -10.84 1.03 -6.54
C ALA A 107 -11.99 1.84 -7.18
N ASP A 108 -11.79 2.37 -8.39
CA ASP A 108 -12.82 3.07 -9.17
C ASP A 108 -13.95 2.11 -9.63
N HIS A 109 -13.71 0.80 -9.68
CA HIS A 109 -14.71 -0.24 -9.97
C HIS A 109 -15.32 -0.86 -8.69
N GLY A 110 -15.18 -0.20 -7.54
CA GLY A 110 -15.79 -0.64 -6.27
C GLY A 110 -14.95 -1.60 -5.44
N PHE A 111 -13.77 -2.03 -5.91
CA PHE A 111 -12.83 -2.77 -5.08
C PHE A 111 -12.09 -1.83 -4.14
N THR A 112 -12.79 -1.33 -3.11
CA THR A 112 -12.11 -0.59 -2.05
C THR A 112 -11.15 -1.54 -1.33
N ALA A 113 -9.87 -1.18 -1.30
CA ALA A 113 -8.80 -1.85 -0.55
C ALA A 113 -9.02 -1.85 0.99
N SER A 114 -10.23 -1.48 1.46
CA SER A 114 -10.64 -1.50 2.86
C SER A 114 -10.86 -2.92 3.41
N GLY A 115 -10.72 -3.96 2.58
CA GLY A 115 -10.92 -5.36 2.99
C GLY A 115 -12.38 -5.68 3.36
N LYS A 116 -13.30 -4.73 3.18
CA LYS A 116 -14.73 -4.90 3.42
C LYS A 116 -15.40 -5.25 2.09
N ILE A 117 -15.60 -6.54 1.89
CA ILE A 117 -16.37 -7.05 0.74
C ILE A 117 -17.85 -6.80 1.00
N HIS A 118 -18.52 -6.05 0.12
CA HIS A 118 -19.96 -5.87 0.22
C HIS A 118 -20.69 -7.15 -0.21
N PRO A 119 -21.66 -7.64 0.57
CA PRO A 119 -22.44 -8.85 0.24
C PRO A 119 -23.03 -8.85 -1.17
N LYS A 120 -23.48 -7.68 -1.66
CA LYS A 120 -24.10 -7.52 -2.98
C LYS A 120 -23.11 -7.68 -4.13
N GLU A 121 -21.82 -7.47 -3.89
CA GLU A 121 -20.77 -7.55 -4.92
C GLU A 121 -20.22 -8.98 -5.05
N VAL A 122 -20.35 -9.80 -4.00
CA VAL A 122 -19.83 -11.18 -3.96
C VAL A 122 -20.20 -12.00 -5.21
N PRO A 123 -21.46 -12.03 -5.69
CA PRO A 123 -21.83 -12.64 -6.97
C PRO A 123 -20.94 -12.27 -8.16
N GLN A 124 -20.72 -10.97 -8.33
CA GLN A 124 -19.97 -10.42 -9.46
C GLN A 124 -18.48 -10.74 -9.34
N LEU A 125 -17.94 -10.65 -8.11
CA LEU A 125 -16.56 -11.03 -7.81
C LEU A 125 -16.29 -12.50 -8.12
N CYS A 126 -17.21 -13.36 -7.73
CA CYS A 126 -17.14 -14.79 -8.02
C CYS A 126 -17.17 -15.06 -9.53
N ALA A 127 -18.01 -14.35 -10.29
CA ALA A 127 -18.06 -14.47 -11.74
C ALA A 127 -16.75 -14.04 -12.42
N ILE A 128 -16.18 -12.90 -12.01
CA ILE A 128 -14.91 -12.40 -12.54
C ILE A 128 -13.78 -13.40 -12.25
N TRP A 129 -13.70 -13.92 -11.03
CA TRP A 129 -12.69 -14.92 -10.68
C TRP A 129 -12.85 -16.21 -11.49
N CYS A 130 -14.08 -16.72 -11.63
CA CYS A 130 -14.36 -17.90 -12.45
C CYS A 130 -13.91 -17.71 -13.91
N ALA A 131 -14.15 -16.53 -14.48
CA ALA A 131 -13.71 -16.17 -15.82
C ALA A 131 -12.17 -16.10 -15.92
N GLN A 132 -11.51 -15.40 -14.99
CA GLN A 132 -10.05 -15.22 -15.00
C GLN A 132 -9.29 -16.52 -14.75
N ALA A 133 -9.81 -17.38 -13.87
CA ALA A 133 -9.19 -18.66 -13.51
C ALA A 133 -9.58 -19.81 -14.46
N ALA A 134 -10.44 -19.55 -15.46
CA ALA A 134 -11.06 -20.58 -16.31
C ALA A 134 -11.67 -21.73 -15.48
N ARG A 135 -12.35 -21.39 -14.38
CA ARG A 135 -12.92 -22.35 -13.42
C ARG A 135 -14.43 -22.24 -13.33
N PRO A 136 -15.15 -23.39 -13.18
CA PRO A 136 -16.58 -23.37 -12.99
C PRO A 136 -16.96 -22.78 -11.62
N PHE A 137 -18.19 -22.26 -11.49
CA PHE A 137 -18.73 -21.78 -10.21
C PHE A 137 -18.74 -22.86 -9.12
N SER A 138 -18.82 -24.14 -9.51
CA SER A 138 -18.70 -25.27 -8.57
C SER A 138 -17.36 -25.31 -7.85
N ALA A 139 -16.28 -24.79 -8.44
CA ALA A 139 -14.98 -24.72 -7.78
C ALA A 139 -15.01 -23.85 -6.51
N LEU A 140 -15.88 -22.84 -6.45
CA LEU A 140 -16.05 -21.99 -5.26
C LEU A 140 -16.83 -22.69 -4.15
N THR A 141 -17.54 -23.78 -4.48
CA THR A 141 -18.31 -24.55 -3.51
C THR A 141 -17.51 -25.65 -2.81
N ASP A 142 -16.31 -25.96 -3.32
CA ASP A 142 -15.39 -26.95 -2.78
C ASP A 142 -14.89 -26.56 -1.38
N ALA A 143 -14.66 -27.57 -0.53
CA ALA A 143 -14.22 -27.35 0.85
C ALA A 143 -12.84 -26.66 0.93
N SER A 144 -11.92 -27.03 0.03
CA SER A 144 -10.58 -26.43 0.01
C SER A 144 -10.62 -24.96 -0.40
N HIS A 145 -11.43 -24.62 -1.40
CA HIS A 145 -11.65 -23.23 -1.82
C HIS A 145 -12.41 -22.43 -0.77
N LYS A 146 -13.39 -22.99 -0.08
CA LYS A 146 -14.08 -22.28 1.01
C LYS A 146 -13.17 -21.94 2.19
N ALA A 147 -12.19 -22.79 2.50
CA ALA A 147 -11.26 -22.58 3.61
C ALA A 147 -10.36 -21.35 3.42
N ILE A 148 -10.09 -20.96 2.17
CA ILE A 148 -9.25 -19.81 1.83
C ILE A 148 -10.05 -18.52 1.58
N LEU A 149 -11.37 -18.61 1.44
CA LEU A 149 -12.23 -17.46 1.15
C LEU A 149 -12.63 -16.71 2.42
N HIS A 150 -12.83 -15.39 2.29
CA HIS A 150 -13.32 -14.56 3.38
C HIS A 150 -14.72 -14.99 3.82
N GLN A 151 -15.02 -14.92 5.13
CA GLN A 151 -16.30 -15.38 5.69
C GLN A 151 -17.54 -14.72 5.04
N THR A 152 -17.44 -13.44 4.65
CA THR A 152 -18.52 -12.73 3.94
C THR A 152 -18.74 -13.31 2.55
N VAL A 153 -17.68 -13.73 1.85
CA VAL A 153 -17.82 -14.39 0.55
C VAL A 153 -18.51 -15.73 0.75
N VAL A 154 -18.06 -16.54 1.71
CA VAL A 154 -18.66 -17.86 1.98
C VAL A 154 -20.15 -17.76 2.30
N LYS A 155 -20.58 -16.74 3.07
CA LYS A 155 -22.01 -16.50 3.40
C LYS A 155 -22.85 -16.02 2.22
N ASN A 156 -22.25 -15.37 1.24
CA ASN A 156 -22.94 -14.76 0.10
C ASN A 156 -22.61 -15.44 -1.24
N LEU A 157 -21.94 -16.59 -1.21
CA LEU A 157 -21.75 -17.43 -2.39
C LEU A 157 -23.12 -17.85 -2.92
N LEU A 158 -23.33 -17.69 -4.23
CA LEU A 158 -24.55 -18.20 -4.82
C LEU A 158 -24.60 -19.71 -4.64
N THR A 159 -25.76 -20.18 -4.19
CA THR A 159 -26.06 -21.59 -4.22
C THR A 159 -26.22 -22.04 -5.67
N PRO A 160 -25.96 -23.31 -6.00
CA PRO A 160 -26.20 -23.83 -7.35
C PRO A 160 -27.63 -23.56 -7.85
N ARG A 161 -28.61 -23.56 -6.94
CA ARG A 161 -29.99 -23.19 -7.23
C ARG A 161 -30.15 -21.70 -7.55
N GLY A 162 -29.46 -20.82 -6.83
CA GLY A 162 -29.41 -19.40 -7.13
C GLY A 162 -28.82 -19.12 -8.52
N VAL A 163 -27.68 -19.74 -8.83
CA VAL A 163 -27.07 -19.63 -10.17
C VAL A 163 -28.01 -20.12 -11.27
N SER A 164 -28.68 -21.26 -11.06
CA SER A 164 -29.66 -21.79 -12.02
C SER A 164 -30.85 -20.85 -12.23
N ASN A 165 -31.38 -20.28 -11.14
CA ASN A 165 -32.47 -19.30 -11.22
C ASN A 165 -32.04 -18.03 -11.97
N ASP A 166 -30.85 -17.51 -11.71
CA ASP A 166 -30.35 -16.31 -12.40
C ASP A 166 -30.16 -16.57 -13.90
N ILE A 167 -29.63 -17.75 -14.27
CA ILE A 167 -29.53 -18.18 -15.67
C ILE A 167 -30.93 -18.29 -16.31
N HIS A 168 -31.88 -18.89 -15.60
CA HIS A 168 -33.26 -19.00 -16.09
C HIS A 168 -33.89 -17.62 -16.31
N MET A 169 -33.70 -16.68 -15.38
CA MET A 169 -34.19 -15.31 -15.50
C MET A 169 -33.57 -14.58 -16.70
N LEU A 170 -32.27 -14.75 -16.94
CA LEU A 170 -31.60 -14.20 -18.12
C LEU A 170 -32.18 -14.76 -19.42
N TYR A 171 -32.38 -16.08 -19.47
CA TYR A 171 -32.97 -16.74 -20.63
C TYR A 171 -34.40 -16.24 -20.88
N LEU A 172 -35.21 -16.15 -19.84
CA LEU A 172 -36.59 -15.64 -19.92
C LEU A 172 -36.63 -14.18 -20.40
N ALA A 173 -35.73 -13.33 -19.91
CA ALA A 173 -35.63 -11.93 -20.36
C ALA A 173 -35.28 -11.84 -21.85
N ILE A 174 -34.32 -12.65 -22.31
CA ILE A 174 -33.94 -12.72 -23.72
C ILE A 174 -35.12 -13.22 -24.58
N GLN A 175 -35.80 -14.29 -24.13
CA GLN A 175 -36.99 -14.79 -24.82
C GLN A 175 -38.09 -13.75 -24.92
N ASN A 176 -38.37 -13.02 -23.82
CA ASN A 176 -39.36 -11.95 -23.81
C ASN A 176 -38.98 -10.81 -24.78
N ASN A 177 -37.70 -10.47 -24.87
CA ASN A 177 -37.22 -9.49 -25.85
C ASN A 177 -37.49 -9.94 -27.29
N TYR A 178 -37.16 -11.19 -27.62
CA TYR A 178 -37.46 -11.74 -28.94
C TYR A 178 -38.96 -11.78 -29.21
N HIS A 179 -39.77 -12.23 -28.24
CA HIS A 179 -41.23 -12.25 -28.36
C HIS A 179 -41.79 -10.85 -28.64
N ASN A 180 -41.29 -9.82 -27.97
CA ASN A 180 -41.68 -8.44 -28.22
C ASN A 180 -41.34 -7.98 -29.64
N VAL A 181 -40.14 -8.31 -30.14
CA VAL A 181 -39.72 -8.00 -31.52
C VAL A 181 -40.58 -8.74 -32.54
N LEU A 182 -40.94 -10.00 -32.26
CA LEU A 182 -41.79 -10.80 -33.13
C LEU A 182 -43.23 -10.27 -33.17
N ASN A 183 -43.77 -9.80 -32.04
CA ASN A 183 -45.12 -9.24 -31.96
C ASN A 183 -45.27 -7.88 -32.65
N THR A 184 -44.19 -7.10 -32.75
CA THR A 184 -44.21 -5.82 -33.48
C THR A 184 -44.03 -5.99 -34.99
N HIS A 185 -43.58 -7.16 -35.45
CA HIS A 185 -43.41 -7.43 -36.86
C HIS A 185 -44.75 -7.62 -37.56
N ASN A 186 -45.07 -6.71 -38.49
CA ASN A 186 -46.29 -6.79 -39.29
C ASN A 186 -45.95 -7.42 -40.65
N GLY A 187 -45.96 -8.76 -40.71
CA GLY A 187 -45.65 -9.54 -41.91
C GLY A 187 -45.44 -11.03 -41.62
N ALA A 188 -45.50 -11.88 -42.64
CA ALA A 188 -45.25 -13.31 -42.50
C ALA A 188 -43.76 -13.58 -42.23
N MET A 189 -43.46 -14.41 -41.23
CA MET A 189 -42.08 -14.77 -40.87
C MET A 189 -41.89 -16.27 -41.08
N TYR A 190 -40.88 -16.66 -41.86
CA TYR A 190 -40.58 -18.06 -42.12
C TYR A 190 -39.75 -18.63 -40.95
N LEU A 191 -40.43 -19.28 -40.01
CA LEU A 191 -39.78 -20.08 -38.97
C LEU A 191 -39.39 -21.40 -39.62
N GLY A 192 -38.19 -21.46 -40.20
CA GLY A 192 -37.69 -22.68 -40.84
C GLY A 192 -37.79 -23.86 -39.88
N VAL A 193 -38.68 -24.80 -40.19
CA VAL A 193 -38.78 -26.10 -39.52
C VAL A 193 -37.81 -27.02 -40.25
N ASN A 194 -36.81 -27.52 -39.54
CA ASN A 194 -35.90 -28.56 -40.01
C ASN A 194 -36.24 -29.87 -39.31
#